data_AF-A0ABD0YGG2-F1
#
_entry.id   AF-A0ABD0YGG2-F1
#
_cell.length_a   1.000
_cell.length_b   1.000
_cell.length_c   1.000
_cell.angle_alpha   90.00
_cell.angle_beta   90.00
_cell.angle_gamma   90.00
#
_symmetry.space_group_name_H-M   'P 1'
#
loop_
_entity.id
_entity.type
_entity.pdbx_description
1 polymer ?
#
loop_
_entity_poly.entity_id
_entity_poly.type
_entity_poly.pdbx_seq_one_letter_code
_entity_poly.pdbx_strand_id
1 'polypeptide(L)'
;MFLSTLTPKFYVALTGTSSLISGLILLFEWWYFRKYGASFIEQVSLNHISPWIGGGESNNDSTNLVPNVSNKCKVWRNPLNLFRGSEYQRFYWASNKEPLTYYDMNLSAQDHQTFFTCEADAGKAEYEIMQTAWRERNPAARVKAAHEALGKNSECAPAYILLAEEEATTILQVEKVLKQALIYAESSCQNSENESVHSKFCLGRDTNVLIYIKRRLAMCARKLGKLKEAAKMFRDVSNI
;
A
#
# COMPACT_ATOMS: atom_id res chain seq x y z
N MET A 1 26.94 28.13 -24.40
CA MET A 1 28.32 28.45 -24.86
C MET A 1 29.29 28.37 -23.67
N PHE A 2 29.45 27.20 -23.04
CA PHE A 2 30.27 27.02 -21.81
C PHE A 2 31.10 25.71 -21.80
N LEU A 3 30.87 24.79 -22.74
CA LEU A 3 31.56 23.50 -22.81
C LEU A 3 32.79 23.49 -23.72
N SER A 4 33.02 24.58 -24.47
CA SER A 4 34.10 24.69 -25.45
C SER A 4 35.42 25.26 -24.90
N THR A 5 35.55 25.44 -23.58
CA THR A 5 36.73 26.08 -22.94
C THR A 5 37.43 25.18 -21.91
N LEU A 6 37.12 23.88 -21.85
CA LEU A 6 37.68 22.98 -20.85
C LEU A 6 38.92 22.25 -21.41
N THR A 7 40.08 22.50 -20.78
CA THR A 7 41.35 21.86 -21.17
C THR A 7 41.34 20.35 -20.85
N PRO A 8 42.04 19.50 -21.63
CA PRO A 8 42.05 18.05 -21.44
C PRO A 8 42.44 17.61 -20.01
N LYS A 9 43.31 18.38 -19.34
CA LYS A 9 43.72 18.15 -17.95
C LYS A 9 42.57 18.33 -16.95
N PHE A 10 41.65 19.24 -17.23
CA PHE A 10 40.46 19.43 -16.39
C PHE A 10 39.48 18.26 -16.52
N TYR A 11 39.30 17.69 -17.71
CA TYR A 11 38.47 16.50 -17.89
C TYR A 11 39.01 15.29 -17.12
N VAL A 12 40.34 15.10 -17.12
CA VAL A 12 40.98 14.02 -16.37
C VAL A 12 40.79 14.22 -14.85
N ALA A 13 40.96 15.45 -14.35
CA ALA A 13 40.73 15.77 -12.94
C ALA A 13 39.25 15.64 -12.53
N LEU A 14 38.33 16.09 -13.38
CA LEU A 14 36.89 15.99 -13.16
C LEU A 14 36.44 14.52 -13.12
N THR A 15 36.92 13.70 -14.06
CA THR A 15 36.57 12.27 -14.13
C THR A 15 37.19 11.50 -12.96
N GLY A 16 38.41 11.85 -12.55
CA GLY A 16 39.07 11.24 -11.40
C GLY A 16 38.34 11.54 -10.10
N THR A 17 37.94 12.79 -9.88
CA THR A 17 37.22 13.20 -8.66
C THR A 17 35.80 12.64 -8.63
N SER A 18 35.06 12.63 -9.74
CA SER A 18 33.71 12.06 -9.79
C SER A 18 33.69 10.55 -9.55
N SER A 19 34.68 9.81 -10.08
CA SER A 19 34.82 8.37 -9.85
C SER A 19 35.11 8.05 -8.37
N LEU A 20 35.97 8.83 -7.72
CA LEU A 20 36.33 8.63 -6.32
C LEU A 20 35.13 8.91 -5.40
N ILE A 21 34.41 10.00 -5.64
CA ILE A 21 33.21 10.37 -4.88
C ILE A 21 32.10 9.32 -5.08
N SER A 22 31.88 8.88 -6.32
CA SER A 22 30.90 7.84 -6.63
C SER A 22 31.23 6.50 -5.95
N GLY A 23 32.51 6.11 -5.95
CA GLY A 23 32.98 4.90 -5.25
C GLY A 23 32.77 4.96 -3.73
N LEU A 24 33.00 6.13 -3.11
CA LEU A 24 32.79 6.32 -1.68
C LEU A 24 31.30 6.21 -1.32
N ILE A 25 30.43 6.84 -2.13
CA ILE A 25 28.99 6.77 -1.98
C ILE A 25 28.50 5.32 -2.09
N LEU A 26 29.01 4.54 -3.05
CA LEU A 26 28.68 3.12 -3.20
C LEU A 26 29.06 2.28 -1.98
N LEU A 27 30.21 2.52 -1.35
CA LEU A 27 30.62 1.80 -0.14
C LEU A 27 29.72 2.12 1.06
N PHE A 28 29.36 3.40 1.23
CA PHE A 28 28.43 3.81 2.28
C PHE A 28 27.01 3.27 2.04
N GLU A 29 26.54 3.32 0.80
CA GLU A 29 25.25 2.77 0.38
C GLU A 29 25.18 1.26 0.65
N TRP A 30 26.23 0.52 0.28
CA TRP A 30 26.32 -0.91 0.53
C TRP A 30 26.29 -1.25 2.02
N TRP A 31 27.07 -0.51 2.82
CA TRP A 31 27.09 -0.69 4.27
C TRP A 31 25.75 -0.35 4.92
N TYR A 32 25.13 0.75 4.50
CA TYR A 32 23.84 1.21 5.00
C TYR A 32 22.71 0.23 4.62
N PHE A 33 22.67 -0.22 3.36
CA PHE A 33 21.71 -1.21 2.88
C PHE A 33 21.82 -2.53 3.66
N ARG A 34 23.05 -2.99 3.94
CA ARG A 34 23.26 -4.21 4.73
C ARG A 34 22.75 -4.10 6.17
N LYS A 35 22.78 -2.89 6.74
CA LYS A 35 22.39 -2.65 8.14
C LYS A 35 20.91 -2.31 8.31
N TYR A 36 20.31 -1.60 7.37
CA TYR A 36 18.96 -1.06 7.48
C TYR A 36 17.98 -1.62 6.44
N GLY A 37 18.46 -2.37 5.44
CA GLY A 37 17.64 -2.96 4.38
C GLY A 37 16.99 -1.94 3.45
N ALA A 38 17.44 -0.68 3.47
CA ALA A 38 16.90 0.42 2.66
C ALA A 38 18.04 1.14 1.93
N SER A 39 17.77 1.58 0.69
CA SER A 39 18.71 2.39 -0.10
C SER A 39 18.57 3.87 0.26
N PHE A 40 19.67 4.52 0.62
CA PHE A 40 19.69 5.95 0.93
C PHE A 40 19.63 6.77 -0.37
N ILE A 41 20.34 6.34 -1.41
CA ILE A 41 20.30 6.97 -2.73
C ILE A 41 18.89 6.92 -3.32
N GLU A 42 18.15 5.82 -3.18
CA GLU A 42 16.77 5.72 -3.68
C GLU A 42 15.84 6.75 -3.00
N GLN A 43 15.94 6.92 -1.68
CA GLN A 43 15.13 7.91 -0.96
C GLN A 43 15.45 9.35 -1.36
N VAL A 44 16.74 9.68 -1.49
CA VAL A 44 17.18 11.04 -1.85
C VAL A 44 16.92 11.32 -3.33
N SER A 45 17.12 10.35 -4.21
CA SER A 45 16.86 10.49 -5.66
C SER A 45 15.37 10.66 -5.96
N LEU A 46 14.49 9.95 -5.25
CA LEU A 46 13.03 10.16 -5.38
C LEU A 46 12.62 11.58 -4.97
N ASN A 47 13.25 12.16 -3.94
CA ASN A 47 12.89 13.50 -3.48
C ASN A 47 13.48 14.63 -4.36
N HIS A 48 14.67 14.43 -4.95
CA HIS A 48 15.38 15.51 -5.65
C HIS A 48 15.39 15.39 -7.18
N ILE A 49 15.25 14.20 -7.76
CA ILE A 49 15.30 13.98 -9.22
C ILE A 49 13.90 13.90 -9.82
N SER A 50 12.89 13.54 -9.03
CA SER A 50 11.49 13.51 -9.47
C SER A 50 10.99 14.83 -10.09
N PRO A 51 11.39 16.02 -9.61
CA PRO A 51 10.97 17.29 -10.23
C PRO A 51 11.64 17.62 -11.57
N TRP A 52 12.76 16.96 -11.91
CA TRP A 52 13.58 17.32 -13.08
C TRP A 52 13.46 16.33 -14.25
N ILE A 53 12.96 15.12 -14.00
CA ILE A 53 12.66 14.11 -15.03
C ILE A 53 11.23 14.26 -15.60
N GLY A 54 10.33 14.97 -14.91
CA GLY A 54 9.05 15.39 -15.45
C GLY A 54 9.22 16.70 -16.23
N GLY A 55 9.26 16.62 -17.55
CA GLY A 55 9.44 17.76 -18.45
C GLY A 55 8.52 18.93 -18.10
N GLY A 56 9.10 20.14 -18.09
CA GLY A 56 8.41 21.35 -17.67
C GLY A 56 7.27 21.75 -18.59
N GLU A 57 6.13 22.05 -18.00
CA GLU A 57 5.27 23.13 -18.46
C GLU A 57 4.98 24.06 -17.28
N SER A 58 5.40 25.31 -17.44
CA SER A 58 4.97 26.41 -16.59
C SER A 58 3.48 26.64 -16.81
N ASN A 59 2.67 26.43 -15.77
CA ASN A 59 1.50 27.26 -15.54
C ASN A 59 1.10 27.23 -14.07
N ASN A 60 0.91 28.44 -13.54
CA ASN A 60 0.31 28.72 -12.24
C ASN A 60 -1.04 28.01 -12.13
N ASP A 61 -1.17 27.07 -11.20
CA ASP A 61 -2.21 27.20 -10.18
C ASP A 61 -1.92 26.31 -8.97
N SER A 62 -2.08 26.92 -7.80
CA SER A 62 -2.01 26.28 -6.51
C SER A 62 -3.20 25.34 -6.31
N THR A 63 -2.98 24.02 -6.28
CA THR A 63 -3.59 23.05 -5.34
C THR A 63 -3.18 21.62 -5.70
N ASN A 64 -3.09 20.78 -4.67
CA ASN A 64 -2.65 19.38 -4.67
C ASN A 64 -3.14 18.56 -5.88
N LEU A 65 -2.24 18.23 -6.80
CA LEU A 65 -2.46 17.23 -7.84
C LEU A 65 -1.22 16.33 -7.88
N VAL A 66 -1.35 15.16 -7.28
CA VAL A 66 -0.41 14.04 -7.46
C VAL A 66 -0.42 13.68 -8.95
N PRO A 67 0.66 13.87 -9.73
CA PRO A 67 0.67 13.45 -11.11
C PRO A 67 0.81 11.93 -11.13
N ASN A 68 -0.19 11.24 -11.67
CA ASN A 68 -0.12 9.86 -12.11
C ASN A 68 1.05 9.70 -13.10
N VAL A 69 2.23 9.33 -12.61
CA VAL A 69 3.36 8.89 -13.46
C VAL A 69 3.70 7.46 -13.09
N SER A 70 3.33 6.58 -14.00
CA SER A 70 3.64 5.15 -14.05
C SER A 70 5.16 4.91 -14.11
N ASN A 71 5.83 4.96 -12.96
CA ASN A 71 7.24 4.58 -12.85
C ASN A 71 7.39 3.05 -12.82
N LYS A 72 8.02 2.52 -13.87
CA LYS A 72 8.38 1.11 -14.14
C LYS A 72 9.48 0.54 -13.22
N CYS A 73 9.66 1.06 -12.01
CA CYS A 73 10.17 0.19 -10.96
C CYS A 73 8.99 -0.66 -10.55
N LYS A 74 8.98 -1.94 -10.97
CA LYS A 74 7.91 -2.87 -10.63
C LYS A 74 8.02 -3.13 -9.14
N VAL A 75 7.47 -2.21 -8.33
CA VAL A 75 7.33 -2.37 -6.89
C VAL A 75 6.60 -3.68 -6.71
N TRP A 76 7.34 -4.72 -6.30
CA TRP A 76 6.75 -6.03 -6.13
C TRP A 76 5.84 -5.89 -4.93
N ARG A 77 4.52 -5.85 -5.21
CA ARG A 77 3.48 -6.03 -4.20
C ARG A 77 3.92 -7.16 -3.28
N ASN A 78 3.82 -6.98 -1.96
CA ASN A 78 4.20 -7.98 -0.96
C ASN A 78 3.96 -9.41 -1.49
N PRO A 79 5.03 -10.17 -1.83
CA PRO A 79 4.91 -11.38 -2.64
C PRO A 79 4.09 -12.46 -1.96
N LEU A 80 4.07 -12.43 -0.63
CA LEU A 80 3.45 -13.44 0.20
C LEU A 80 2.02 -13.06 0.55
N ASN A 81 1.70 -11.76 0.53
CA ASN A 81 0.39 -11.18 0.88
C ASN A 81 -0.21 -11.85 2.13
N LEU A 82 0.63 -12.10 3.14
CA LEU A 82 0.27 -12.83 4.35
C LEU A 82 -0.80 -12.07 5.14
N PHE A 83 -1.70 -12.81 5.78
CA PHE A 83 -2.56 -12.23 6.81
C PHE A 83 -1.73 -11.88 8.05
N ARG A 84 -1.82 -10.63 8.53
CA ARG A 84 -0.96 -10.13 9.62
C ARG A 84 -1.20 -10.89 10.93
N GLY A 85 -2.45 -11.14 11.32
CA GLY A 85 -2.77 -11.94 12.49
C GLY A 85 -2.51 -13.43 12.26
N SER A 86 -3.17 -14.04 11.27
CA SER A 86 -3.20 -15.50 11.19
C SER A 86 -1.94 -16.16 10.65
N GLU A 87 -1.07 -15.43 9.94
CA GLU A 87 0.15 -15.98 9.34
C GLU A 87 1.41 -15.28 9.84
N TYR A 88 1.47 -13.96 9.72
CA TYR A 88 2.65 -13.19 10.13
C TYR A 88 2.90 -13.33 11.63
N GLN A 89 1.90 -13.02 12.45
CA GLN A 89 2.04 -13.04 13.91
C GLN A 89 2.32 -14.45 14.41
N ARG A 90 1.68 -15.46 13.80
CA ARG A 90 1.92 -16.86 14.13
C ARG A 90 3.34 -17.31 13.77
N PHE A 91 3.88 -16.89 12.63
CA PHE A 91 5.27 -17.15 12.26
C PHE A 91 6.24 -16.48 13.23
N TYR A 92 5.97 -15.21 13.57
CA TYR A 92 6.78 -14.47 14.53
C TYR A 92 6.79 -15.18 15.90
N TRP A 93 5.64 -15.58 16.44
CA TRP A 93 5.54 -16.33 17.70
C TRP A 93 6.31 -17.65 17.68
N ALA A 94 6.34 -18.34 16.54
CA ALA A 94 7.02 -19.62 16.43
C ALA A 94 8.55 -19.49 16.23
N SER A 95 9.03 -18.40 15.63
CA SER A 95 10.42 -18.30 15.15
C SER A 95 11.20 -17.11 15.71
N ASN A 96 10.52 -16.14 16.34
CA ASN A 96 11.03 -14.85 16.75
C ASN A 96 11.75 -14.09 15.61
N LYS A 97 11.27 -14.27 14.38
CA LYS A 97 11.78 -13.62 13.17
C LYS A 97 10.64 -12.89 12.46
N GLU A 98 10.95 -11.71 11.95
CA GLU A 98 10.02 -10.95 11.11
C GLU A 98 9.89 -11.61 9.72
N PRO A 99 8.68 -12.03 9.29
CA PRO A 99 8.51 -12.65 7.99
C PRO A 99 8.45 -11.65 6.83
N LEU A 100 8.29 -10.35 7.13
CA LEU A 100 8.35 -9.26 6.14
C LEU A 100 9.30 -8.18 6.63
N THR A 101 9.91 -7.47 5.69
CA THR A 101 10.73 -6.30 6.04
C THR A 101 9.84 -5.10 6.42
N TYR A 102 10.44 -4.11 7.05
CA TYR A 102 9.78 -2.82 7.30
C TYR A 102 9.28 -2.17 6.00
N TYR A 103 10.03 -2.33 4.90
CA TYR A 103 9.66 -1.82 3.59
C TYR A 103 8.40 -2.49 3.05
N ASP A 104 8.30 -3.82 3.11
CA ASP A 104 7.13 -4.58 2.64
C ASP A 104 5.86 -4.23 3.43
N MET A 105 6.01 -4.00 4.74
CA MET A 105 4.90 -3.61 5.61
C MET A 105 4.38 -2.21 5.26
N ASN A 106 5.29 -1.26 5.00
CA ASN A 106 4.92 0.10 4.60
C ASN A 106 4.24 0.14 3.25
N LEU A 107 4.69 -0.67 2.29
CA LEU A 107 4.05 -0.77 0.99
C LEU A 107 2.59 -1.24 1.13
N SER A 108 2.35 -2.24 1.98
CA SER A 108 1.00 -2.73 2.26
C SER A 108 0.13 -1.64 2.92
N ALA A 109 0.69 -0.82 3.82
CA ALA A 109 -0.03 0.27 4.45
C ALA A 109 -0.36 1.42 3.47
N GLN A 110 0.52 1.73 2.53
CA GLN A 110 0.27 2.71 1.47
C GLN A 110 -0.83 2.23 0.52
N ASP A 111 -0.77 0.95 0.12
CA ASP A 111 -1.80 0.28 -0.66
C ASP A 111 -3.18 0.40 0.03
N HIS A 112 -3.26 0.11 1.33
CA HIS A 112 -4.50 0.20 2.11
C HIS A 112 -5.06 1.62 2.17
N GLN A 113 -4.22 2.64 2.37
CA GLN A 113 -4.65 4.03 2.32
C GLN A 113 -5.20 4.40 0.93
N THR A 114 -4.52 3.95 -0.12
CA THR A 114 -4.93 4.22 -1.51
C THR A 114 -6.24 3.53 -1.88
N PHE A 115 -6.48 2.30 -1.40
CA PHE A 115 -7.65 1.52 -1.80
C PHE A 115 -8.89 1.80 -0.97
N PHE A 116 -8.73 2.09 0.32
CA PHE A 116 -9.84 2.05 1.27
C PHE A 116 -10.26 3.41 1.79
N THR A 117 -9.66 4.49 1.28
CA THR A 117 -10.02 5.87 1.67
C THR A 117 -10.31 6.71 0.43
N CYS A 118 -11.21 7.68 0.56
CA CYS A 118 -11.48 8.69 -0.46
C CYS A 118 -11.82 10.05 0.17
N GLU A 119 -11.79 11.12 -0.62
CA GLU A 119 -12.08 12.47 -0.12
C GLU A 119 -13.55 12.63 0.35
N ALA A 120 -14.47 11.87 -0.24
CA ALA A 120 -15.89 11.85 0.11
C ALA A 120 -16.19 11.11 1.44
N ASP A 121 -15.15 10.62 2.12
CA ASP A 121 -15.25 10.07 3.47
C ASP A 121 -15.34 11.17 4.55
N ALA A 122 -14.99 12.43 4.20
CA ALA A 122 -15.03 13.54 5.14
C ALA A 122 -16.44 13.74 5.75
N GLY A 123 -16.51 13.89 7.07
CA GLY A 123 -17.77 14.03 7.82
C GLY A 123 -18.43 12.70 8.19
N LYS A 124 -17.88 11.55 7.76
CA LYS A 124 -18.32 10.22 8.19
C LYS A 124 -17.36 9.68 9.25
N ALA A 125 -17.81 9.69 10.50
CA ALA A 125 -16.96 9.40 11.67
C ALA A 125 -16.25 8.05 11.58
N GLU A 126 -16.91 7.00 11.09
CA GLU A 126 -16.31 5.68 10.90
C GLU A 126 -15.14 5.71 9.91
N TYR A 127 -15.26 6.48 8.83
CA TYR A 127 -14.22 6.53 7.81
C TYR A 127 -13.06 7.45 8.21
N GLU A 128 -13.32 8.52 8.95
CA GLU A 128 -12.27 9.35 9.56
C GLU A 128 -11.42 8.52 10.55
N ILE A 129 -12.06 7.71 11.39
CA ILE A 129 -11.34 6.76 12.26
C ILE A 129 -10.51 5.79 11.41
N MET A 130 -11.10 5.19 10.37
CA MET A 130 -10.38 4.24 9.52
C MET A 130 -9.21 4.86 8.77
N GLN A 131 -9.31 6.12 8.30
CA GLN A 131 -8.20 6.83 7.67
C GLN A 131 -6.98 6.93 8.59
N THR A 132 -7.20 7.18 9.88
CA THR A 132 -6.12 7.18 10.87
C THR A 132 -5.63 5.76 11.18
N ALA A 133 -6.54 4.78 11.26
CA ALA A 133 -6.21 3.38 11.53
C ALA A 133 -5.28 2.77 10.46
N TRP A 134 -5.46 3.10 9.18
CA TRP A 134 -4.59 2.61 8.11
C TRP A 134 -3.18 3.21 8.14
N ARG A 135 -3.00 4.35 8.80
CA ARG A 135 -1.69 5.02 9.02
C ARG A 135 -1.03 4.61 10.32
N GLU A 136 -1.81 4.05 11.24
CA GLU A 136 -1.32 3.65 12.56
C GLU A 136 -0.34 2.47 12.46
N ARG A 137 0.76 2.59 13.19
CA ARG A 137 1.86 1.62 13.19
C ARG A 137 1.62 0.50 14.19
N ASN A 138 1.02 0.83 15.34
CA ASN A 138 0.76 -0.12 16.41
C ASN A 138 -0.44 -1.02 16.07
N PRO A 139 -0.26 -2.36 15.94
CA PRO A 139 -1.35 -3.27 15.60
C PRO A 139 -2.51 -3.24 16.60
N ALA A 140 -2.23 -3.14 17.90
CA ALA A 140 -3.27 -3.09 18.92
C ALA A 140 -4.11 -1.79 18.82
N ALA A 141 -3.46 -0.67 18.47
CA ALA A 141 -4.15 0.58 18.21
C ALA A 141 -5.00 0.51 16.93
N ARG A 142 -4.50 -0.15 15.87
CA ARG A 142 -5.28 -0.43 14.64
C ARG A 142 -6.56 -1.20 14.96
N VAL A 143 -6.44 -2.33 15.66
CA VAL A 143 -7.59 -3.16 16.05
C VAL A 143 -8.59 -2.38 16.89
N LYS A 144 -8.12 -1.61 17.88
CA LYS A 144 -8.97 -0.75 18.70
C LYS A 144 -9.73 0.27 17.84
N ALA A 145 -9.06 0.94 16.91
CA ALA A 145 -9.66 1.91 16.02
C ALA A 145 -10.72 1.28 15.09
N ALA A 146 -10.48 0.07 14.57
CA ALA A 146 -11.50 -0.62 13.78
C ALA A 146 -12.76 -0.96 14.59
N HIS A 147 -12.61 -1.43 15.83
CA HIS A 147 -13.76 -1.64 16.72
C HIS A 147 -14.48 -0.32 17.04
N GLU A 148 -13.75 0.78 17.21
CA GLU A 148 -14.34 2.11 17.40
C GLU A 148 -15.13 2.57 16.18
N ALA A 149 -14.61 2.36 14.96
CA ALA A 149 -15.30 2.65 13.71
C ALA A 149 -16.60 1.84 13.58
N LEU A 150 -16.57 0.55 13.95
CA LEU A 150 -17.78 -0.29 14.00
C LEU A 150 -18.79 0.18 15.04
N GLY A 151 -18.33 0.81 16.13
CA GLY A 151 -19.20 1.47 17.11
C GLY A 151 -19.90 2.71 16.57
N LYS A 152 -19.37 3.35 15.52
CA LYS A 152 -20.02 4.47 14.80
C LYS A 152 -20.95 3.97 13.71
N ASN A 153 -20.51 2.97 12.94
CA ASN A 153 -21.28 2.35 11.89
C ASN A 153 -20.96 0.84 11.83
N SER A 154 -21.93 0.01 12.20
CA SER A 154 -21.77 -1.45 12.21
C SER A 154 -21.56 -2.08 10.84
N GLU A 155 -21.83 -1.33 9.77
CA GLU A 155 -21.72 -1.74 8.36
C GLU A 155 -20.43 -1.22 7.70
N CYS A 156 -19.47 -0.73 8.49
CA CYS A 156 -18.20 -0.23 7.96
C CYS A 156 -17.31 -1.38 7.41
N ALA A 157 -17.42 -1.67 6.11
CA ALA A 157 -16.65 -2.73 5.46
C ALA A 157 -15.12 -2.61 5.62
N PRO A 158 -14.49 -1.41 5.51
CA PRO A 158 -13.05 -1.26 5.76
C PRO A 158 -12.62 -1.67 7.17
N ALA A 159 -13.46 -1.44 8.19
CA ALA A 159 -13.15 -1.86 9.55
C ALA A 159 -13.09 -3.38 9.67
N TYR A 160 -14.03 -4.11 9.05
CA TYR A 160 -13.98 -5.57 9.00
C TYR A 160 -12.76 -6.11 8.25
N ILE A 161 -12.31 -5.42 7.18
CA ILE A 161 -11.04 -5.78 6.51
C ILE A 161 -9.90 -5.69 7.50
N LEU A 162 -9.79 -4.61 8.26
CA LEU A 162 -8.69 -4.42 9.21
C LEU A 162 -8.71 -5.47 10.33
N LEU A 163 -9.90 -5.83 10.85
CA LEU A 163 -10.04 -6.91 11.83
C LEU A 163 -9.66 -8.28 11.24
N ALA A 164 -10.05 -8.56 10.00
CA ALA A 164 -9.64 -9.79 9.32
C ALA A 164 -8.13 -9.86 9.08
N GLU A 165 -7.48 -8.73 8.80
CA GLU A 165 -6.03 -8.67 8.61
C GLU A 165 -5.27 -8.83 9.93
N GLU A 166 -5.67 -8.14 11.01
CA GLU A 166 -4.87 -7.98 12.23
C GLU A 166 -5.32 -8.87 13.39
N GLU A 167 -6.63 -8.99 13.63
CA GLU A 167 -7.17 -9.63 14.84
C GLU A 167 -7.38 -11.14 14.66
N ALA A 168 -7.74 -11.57 13.45
CA ALA A 168 -8.00 -12.97 13.17
C ALA A 168 -6.71 -13.81 13.26
N THR A 169 -6.74 -14.82 14.13
CA THR A 169 -5.58 -15.69 14.43
C THR A 169 -5.50 -16.94 13.54
N THR A 170 -6.57 -17.25 12.81
CA THR A 170 -6.64 -18.41 11.92
C THR A 170 -7.31 -18.06 10.59
N ILE A 171 -6.96 -18.78 9.52
CA ILE A 171 -7.58 -18.58 8.19
C ILE A 171 -9.10 -18.77 8.22
N LEU A 172 -9.62 -19.63 9.09
CA LEU A 172 -11.07 -19.80 9.28
C LEU A 172 -11.73 -18.56 9.89
N GLN A 173 -11.09 -17.93 10.88
CA GLN A 173 -11.58 -16.67 11.45
C GLN A 173 -11.54 -15.55 10.41
N VAL A 174 -10.43 -15.45 9.67
CA VAL A 174 -10.29 -14.50 8.56
C VAL A 174 -11.44 -14.68 7.54
N GLU A 175 -11.68 -15.92 7.08
CA GLU A 175 -12.75 -16.23 6.13
C GLU A 175 -14.12 -15.78 6.66
N LYS A 176 -14.40 -16.03 7.95
CA LYS A 176 -15.65 -15.62 8.60
C LYS A 176 -15.82 -14.10 8.62
N VAL A 177 -14.79 -13.36 9.04
CA VAL A 177 -14.85 -11.89 9.12
C VAL A 177 -14.97 -11.27 7.73
N LEU A 178 -14.22 -11.78 6.74
CA LEU A 178 -14.30 -11.28 5.37
C LEU A 178 -15.64 -11.59 4.67
N LYS A 179 -16.30 -12.70 5.00
CA LYS A 179 -17.66 -12.98 4.53
C LYS A 179 -18.65 -11.95 5.06
N GLN A 180 -18.51 -11.53 6.32
CA GLN A 180 -19.30 -10.44 6.88
C GLN A 180 -19.00 -9.11 6.15
N ALA A 181 -17.71 -8.80 5.93
CA ALA A 181 -17.29 -7.61 5.20
C ALA A 181 -17.87 -7.57 3.78
N LEU A 182 -17.95 -8.73 3.10
CA LEU A 182 -18.46 -8.84 1.74
C LEU A 182 -19.91 -8.38 1.63
N ILE A 183 -20.76 -8.77 2.58
CA ILE A 183 -22.19 -8.38 2.60
C ILE A 183 -22.32 -6.86 2.63
N TYR A 184 -21.57 -6.19 3.50
CA TYR A 184 -21.60 -4.74 3.63
C TYR A 184 -20.96 -4.02 2.44
N ALA A 185 -19.89 -4.58 1.87
CA ALA A 185 -19.25 -4.03 0.68
C ALA A 185 -20.16 -4.10 -0.55
N GLU A 186 -20.89 -5.20 -0.73
CA GLU A 186 -21.86 -5.36 -1.83
C GLU A 186 -23.03 -4.37 -1.69
N SER A 187 -23.54 -4.18 -0.48
CA SER A 187 -24.58 -3.17 -0.21
C SER A 187 -24.08 -1.75 -0.50
N SER A 188 -22.86 -1.40 -0.08
CA SER A 188 -22.25 -0.09 -0.37
C SER A 188 -22.08 0.15 -1.88
N CYS A 189 -21.59 -0.85 -2.62
CA CYS A 189 -21.45 -0.76 -4.08
C CYS A 189 -22.80 -0.54 -4.79
N GLN A 190 -23.85 -1.28 -4.41
CA GLN A 190 -25.19 -1.12 -4.99
C GLN A 190 -25.78 0.26 -4.73
N ASN A 191 -25.55 0.83 -3.54
CA ASN A 191 -26.01 2.18 -3.21
C ASN A 191 -25.25 3.24 -4.01
N SER A 192 -23.93 3.06 -4.18
CA SER A 192 -23.07 3.95 -4.97
C SER A 192 -23.43 3.92 -6.46
N GLU A 193 -23.85 2.80 -7.03
CA GLU A 193 -24.30 2.72 -8.44
C GLU A 193 -25.60 3.49 -8.71
N ASN A 194 -26.43 3.72 -7.68
CA ASN A 194 -27.74 4.36 -7.81
C ASN A 194 -27.74 5.88 -7.56
N GLU A 195 -26.67 6.46 -6.99
CA GLU A 195 -26.59 7.89 -6.65
C GLU A 195 -25.72 8.74 -7.60
N SER A 196 -26.11 10.01 -7.79
CA SER A 196 -25.50 10.98 -8.72
C SER A 196 -24.07 11.45 -8.35
N VAL A 197 -23.41 12.11 -9.32
CA VAL A 197 -22.05 12.73 -9.43
C VAL A 197 -21.09 12.74 -8.21
N HIS A 198 -21.55 12.99 -6.98
CA HIS A 198 -20.74 12.86 -5.75
C HIS A 198 -20.32 11.39 -5.46
N SER A 199 -21.05 10.43 -6.04
CA SER A 199 -20.83 9.00 -5.93
C SER A 199 -19.53 8.49 -6.60
N LYS A 200 -18.97 9.20 -7.60
CA LYS A 200 -17.81 8.66 -8.37
C LYS A 200 -16.56 8.40 -7.54
N PHE A 201 -16.29 9.25 -6.53
CA PHE A 201 -15.13 9.08 -5.64
C PHE A 201 -15.33 7.94 -4.63
N CYS A 202 -16.56 7.79 -4.11
CA CYS A 202 -16.94 6.64 -3.29
C CYS A 202 -16.90 5.34 -4.11
N LEU A 203 -17.43 5.34 -5.33
CA LEU A 203 -17.50 4.16 -6.20
C LEU A 203 -16.13 3.52 -6.43
N GLY A 204 -15.08 4.32 -6.63
CA GLY A 204 -13.71 3.81 -6.77
C GLY A 204 -13.22 3.09 -5.51
N ARG A 205 -13.43 3.69 -4.34
CA ARG A 205 -13.12 3.09 -3.03
C ARG A 205 -13.94 1.84 -2.76
N ASP A 206 -15.25 1.88 -3.00
CA ASP A 206 -16.19 0.77 -2.79
C ASP A 206 -15.82 -0.43 -3.67
N THR A 207 -15.49 -0.17 -4.94
CA THR A 207 -15.01 -1.18 -5.89
C THR A 207 -13.70 -1.79 -5.41
N ASN A 208 -12.75 -0.96 -4.95
CA ASN A 208 -11.48 -1.42 -4.41
C ASN A 208 -11.66 -2.30 -3.16
N VAL A 209 -12.53 -1.89 -2.23
CA VAL A 209 -12.91 -2.65 -1.03
C VAL A 209 -13.49 -4.01 -1.43
N LEU A 210 -14.45 -4.04 -2.37
CA LEU A 210 -15.10 -5.25 -2.86
C LEU A 210 -14.09 -6.22 -3.51
N ILE A 211 -13.27 -5.71 -4.43
CA ILE A 211 -12.22 -6.49 -5.10
C ILE A 211 -11.23 -7.05 -4.08
N TYR A 212 -10.82 -6.25 -3.09
CA TYR A 212 -9.90 -6.68 -2.05
C TYR A 212 -10.48 -7.85 -1.25
N ILE A 213 -11.72 -7.71 -0.76
CA ILE A 213 -12.39 -8.76 0.01
C ILE A 213 -12.49 -10.05 -0.79
N LYS A 214 -12.94 -9.97 -2.06
CA LYS A 214 -13.05 -11.16 -2.93
C LYS A 214 -11.70 -11.83 -3.17
N ARG A 215 -10.62 -11.06 -3.37
CA ARG A 215 -9.24 -11.59 -3.47
C ARG A 215 -8.81 -12.30 -2.19
N ARG A 216 -9.00 -11.66 -1.03
CA ARG A 216 -8.61 -12.23 0.26
C ARG A 216 -9.43 -13.49 0.60
N LEU A 217 -10.71 -13.55 0.25
CA LEU A 217 -11.52 -14.76 0.37
C LEU A 217 -11.03 -15.90 -0.54
N ALA A 218 -10.66 -15.59 -1.79
CA ALA A 218 -10.07 -16.58 -2.69
C ALA A 218 -8.75 -17.14 -2.13
N MET A 219 -7.94 -16.29 -1.47
CA MET A 219 -6.74 -16.71 -0.76
C MET A 219 -7.05 -17.60 0.45
N CYS A 220 -8.10 -17.28 1.23
CA CYS A 220 -8.56 -18.14 2.32
C CYS A 220 -8.97 -19.52 1.80
N ALA A 221 -9.80 -19.57 0.76
CA ALA A 221 -10.23 -20.82 0.13
C ALA A 221 -9.03 -21.67 -0.34
N ARG A 222 -8.03 -21.05 -0.97
CA ARG A 222 -6.79 -21.73 -1.37
C ARG A 222 -6.03 -22.30 -0.17
N LYS A 223 -5.84 -21.50 0.89
CA LYS A 223 -5.12 -21.92 2.11
C LYS A 223 -5.86 -23.01 2.89
N LEU A 224 -7.18 -23.09 2.77
CA LEU A 224 -8.02 -24.15 3.35
C LEU A 224 -8.13 -25.40 2.46
N GLY A 225 -7.43 -25.45 1.33
CA GLY A 225 -7.46 -26.60 0.41
C GLY A 225 -8.67 -26.66 -0.53
N LYS A 226 -9.54 -25.63 -0.53
CA LYS A 226 -10.72 -25.52 -1.41
C LYS A 226 -10.31 -25.01 -2.81
N LEU A 227 -9.45 -25.77 -3.51
CA LEU A 227 -8.77 -25.29 -4.73
C LEU A 227 -9.73 -24.92 -5.87
N LYS A 228 -10.80 -25.69 -6.08
CA LYS A 228 -11.81 -25.42 -7.13
C LYS A 228 -12.55 -24.11 -6.87
N GLU A 229 -12.93 -23.87 -5.61
CA GLU A 229 -13.59 -22.63 -5.17
C GLU A 229 -12.65 -21.44 -5.34
N ALA A 230 -11.41 -21.55 -4.84
CA ALA A 230 -10.40 -20.52 -4.98
C ALA A 230 -10.15 -20.13 -6.45
N ALA A 231 -10.00 -21.12 -7.35
CA ALA A 231 -9.78 -20.89 -8.77
C ALA A 231 -10.98 -20.23 -9.47
N LYS A 232 -12.20 -20.52 -9.01
CA LYS A 232 -13.40 -19.80 -9.47
C LYS A 232 -13.35 -18.34 -9.01
N MET A 233 -13.16 -18.10 -7.71
CA MET A 233 -13.15 -16.76 -7.15
C MET A 233 -12.05 -15.86 -7.75
N PHE A 234 -10.85 -16.39 -8.00
CA PHE A 234 -9.78 -15.63 -8.66
C PHE A 234 -10.13 -15.23 -10.09
N ARG A 235 -10.81 -16.09 -10.85
CA ARG A 235 -11.29 -15.76 -12.21
C ARG A 235 -12.38 -14.71 -12.18
N ASP A 236 -13.31 -14.82 -11.23
CA ASP A 236 -14.40 -13.86 -11.09
C ASP A 236 -13.85 -12.46 -10.76
N VAL A 237 -12.83 -12.38 -9.91
CA VAL A 237 -12.14 -11.13 -9.57
C VAL A 237 -11.38 -10.53 -10.76
N SER A 238 -10.76 -11.34 -11.62
CA SER A 238 -9.99 -10.82 -12.77
C SER A 238 -10.87 -10.22 -13.87
N ASN A 239 -12.18 -10.45 -13.80
CA ASN A 239 -13.18 -9.94 -14.74
C ASN A 239 -13.87 -8.65 -14.24
N ILE A 240 -13.43 -8.10 -13.10
CA ILE A 240 -13.86 -6.82 -12.51
C ILE A 240 -12.76 -5.80 -12.75
#